data_AF-A0A6I8V243-F1
#
_entry.id   AF-A0A6I8V243-F1
#
_cell.length_a   1.000
_cell.length_b   1.000
_cell.length_c   1.000
_cell.angle_alpha   90.00
_cell.angle_beta   90.00
_cell.angle_gamma   90.00
#
_symmetry.space_group_name_H-M   'P 1'
#
loop_
_entity.id
_entity.type
_entity.pdbx_description
1 polymer ?
#
loop_
_entity_poly.entity_id
_entity_poly.type
_entity_poly.pdbx_seq_one_letter_code
_entity_poly.pdbx_strand_id
1 'polypeptide(L)'
;MRFFIFPPLILAIWLICLSSTTKADCCKPTKIRFELAANNGTHTCETYGGKPGKNYTCKAKICNDGNNVRGTWCGKGRCNPSGCHCKKGCLASGASAIDSFREKHGFFNFIYVGHN
;
A
#
# COMPACT_ATOMS: atom_id res chain seq x y z
N MET A 1 23.24 -14.38 48.78
CA MET A 1 22.50 -14.93 47.63
C MET A 1 21.81 -13.81 46.82
N ARG A 2 22.55 -12.83 46.27
CA ARG A 2 21.97 -11.65 45.56
C ARG A 2 22.68 -11.31 44.24
N PHE A 3 23.61 -12.15 43.76
CA PHE A 3 24.45 -11.86 42.59
C PHE A 3 24.11 -12.66 41.32
N PHE A 4 23.16 -13.59 41.36
CA PHE A 4 22.86 -14.48 40.21
C PHE A 4 21.68 -14.04 39.32
N ILE A 5 20.98 -12.94 39.67
CA ILE A 5 19.77 -12.50 38.94
C ILE A 5 20.08 -11.42 37.88
N PHE A 6 21.22 -10.72 38.01
CA PHE A 6 21.62 -9.67 37.06
C PHE A 6 21.96 -10.16 35.65
N PRO A 7 22.71 -11.27 35.44
CA PRO A 7 23.09 -11.68 34.09
C PRO A 7 21.93 -12.11 33.18
N PRO A 8 20.90 -12.87 33.62
CA PRO A 8 19.80 -13.25 32.73
C PRO A 8 18.89 -12.06 32.36
N LEU A 9 18.75 -11.07 33.24
CA LEU A 9 17.97 -9.85 32.99
C LEU A 9 18.59 -8.99 31.88
N ILE A 10 19.93 -8.86 31.88
CA ILE A 10 20.66 -8.11 30.85
C ILE A 10 20.55 -8.81 29.50
N LEU A 11 20.65 -10.16 29.48
CA LEU A 11 20.51 -10.95 28.25
C LEU A 11 19.09 -10.84 27.64
N ALA A 12 18.06 -10.85 28.49
CA ALA A 12 16.67 -10.69 28.07
C ALA A 12 16.40 -9.31 27.46
N ILE A 13 16.93 -8.24 28.06
CA ILE A 13 16.82 -6.87 27.54
C ILE A 13 17.52 -6.74 26.17
N TRP A 14 18.69 -7.38 26.01
CA TRP A 14 19.41 -7.42 24.74
C TRP A 14 18.65 -8.12 23.62
N LEU A 15 17.99 -9.25 23.91
CA LEU A 15 17.18 -10.00 22.94
C LEU A 15 15.93 -9.23 22.49
N ILE A 16 15.32 -8.44 23.39
CA ILE A 16 14.16 -7.60 23.07
C ILE A 16 14.57 -6.44 22.14
N CYS A 17 15.75 -5.84 22.33
CA CYS A 17 16.23 -4.76 21.46
C CYS A 17 16.59 -5.24 20.04
N LEU A 18 17.06 -6.48 19.87
CA LEU A 18 17.50 -7.02 18.58
C LEU A 18 16.35 -7.27 17.58
N SER A 19 15.12 -7.35 18.07
CA SER A 19 13.92 -7.60 17.24
C SER A 19 13.44 -6.37 16.46
N SER A 20 14.08 -5.21 16.69
CA SER A 20 13.75 -3.94 16.05
C SER A 20 14.36 -3.90 14.65
N THR A 21 13.91 -4.78 13.74
CA THR A 21 14.21 -4.62 12.32
C THR A 21 13.56 -3.32 11.86
N THR A 22 14.34 -2.23 11.85
CA THR A 22 13.92 -0.94 11.30
C THR A 22 13.91 -1.08 9.78
N LYS A 23 12.94 -1.83 9.25
CA LYS A 23 12.59 -1.68 7.83
C LYS A 23 12.10 -0.24 7.70
N ALA A 24 12.85 0.59 7.01
CA ALA A 24 12.35 1.89 6.59
C ALA A 24 11.13 1.63 5.70
N ASP A 25 9.94 1.70 6.29
CA ASP A 25 8.70 1.46 5.57
C ASP A 25 8.52 2.61 4.56
N CYS A 26 8.65 2.28 3.28
CA CYS A 26 8.55 3.23 2.19
C CYS A 26 7.17 3.11 1.55
N CYS A 27 6.39 4.18 1.62
CA CYS A 27 5.00 4.21 1.19
C CYS A 27 4.89 4.49 -0.31
N LYS A 28 5.47 3.59 -1.12
CA LYS A 28 5.44 3.73 -2.57
C LYS A 28 4.04 3.39 -3.12
N PRO A 29 3.53 4.16 -4.08
CA PRO A 29 2.29 3.82 -4.76
C PRO A 29 2.47 2.60 -5.67
N THR A 30 1.43 1.78 -5.73
CA THR A 30 1.35 0.62 -6.62
C THR A 30 0.80 1.05 -7.96
N LYS A 31 1.53 0.75 -9.05
CA LYS A 31 1.04 0.94 -10.42
C LYS A 31 0.19 -0.27 -10.80
N ILE A 32 -1.06 -0.02 -11.17
CA ILE A 32 -1.97 -1.07 -11.60
C ILE A 32 -2.46 -0.83 -13.03
N ARG A 33 -2.83 -1.94 -13.66
CA ARG A 33 -3.61 -2.01 -14.89
C ARG A 33 -4.94 -2.67 -14.59
N PHE A 34 -6.01 -2.16 -15.18
CA PHE A 34 -7.34 -2.75 -15.05
C PHE A 34 -8.15 -2.63 -16.32
N GLU A 35 -9.10 -3.54 -16.49
CA GLU A 35 -10.03 -3.58 -17.61
C GLU A 35 -11.46 -3.52 -17.07
N LEU A 36 -12.28 -2.67 -17.69
CA LEU A 36 -13.66 -2.45 -17.26
C LEU A 36 -14.58 -3.52 -17.83
N ALA A 37 -15.54 -3.98 -17.02
CA ALA A 37 -16.58 -4.89 -17.49
C ALA A 37 -17.49 -4.19 -18.51
N ALA A 38 -17.88 -4.89 -19.58
CA ALA A 38 -18.72 -4.35 -20.66
C ALA A 38 -20.09 -3.81 -20.20
N ASN A 39 -20.57 -4.29 -19.05
CA ASN A 39 -21.85 -3.85 -18.45
C ASN A 39 -21.79 -2.42 -17.88
N ASN A 40 -20.60 -1.81 -17.82
CA ASN A 40 -20.38 -0.44 -17.34
C ASN A 40 -20.26 0.55 -18.49
N GLY A 41 -21.24 0.58 -19.40
CA GLY A 41 -21.23 1.47 -20.57
C GLY A 41 -21.11 2.97 -20.27
N THR A 42 -21.28 3.38 -19.00
CA THR A 42 -21.12 4.76 -18.51
C THR A 42 -19.81 5.03 -17.77
N HIS A 43 -19.07 3.99 -17.35
CA HIS A 43 -17.84 4.18 -16.60
C HIS A 43 -16.63 4.18 -17.54
N THR A 44 -15.75 5.14 -17.32
CA THR A 44 -14.48 5.25 -18.03
C THR A 44 -13.32 4.95 -17.08
N CYS A 45 -12.10 4.89 -17.60
CA CYS A 45 -10.91 4.79 -16.75
C CYS A 45 -10.88 5.90 -15.68
N GLU A 46 -11.37 7.09 -16.02
CA GLU A 46 -11.37 8.28 -15.18
C GLU A 46 -12.36 8.18 -14.01
N THR A 47 -13.46 7.43 -14.19
CA THR A 47 -14.40 7.11 -13.10
C THR A 47 -13.70 6.46 -11.90
N TYR A 48 -12.66 5.66 -12.16
CA TYR A 48 -11.83 5.01 -11.14
C TYR A 48 -10.47 5.69 -10.98
N GLY A 49 -10.34 6.94 -11.45
CA GLY A 49 -9.14 7.78 -11.41
C GLY A 49 -7.93 7.24 -12.18
N GLY A 50 -8.16 6.32 -13.10
CA GLY A 50 -7.18 5.82 -14.05
C GLY A 50 -7.14 6.66 -15.33
N LYS A 51 -6.16 6.34 -16.18
CA LYS A 51 -5.99 6.92 -17.52
C LYS A 51 -6.07 5.82 -18.58
N PRO A 52 -6.60 6.09 -19.77
CA PRO A 52 -6.61 5.12 -20.86
C PRO A 52 -5.18 4.74 -21.26
N GLY A 53 -4.98 3.44 -21.47
CA GLY A 53 -3.74 2.82 -21.92
C GLY A 53 -3.89 2.15 -23.28
N LYS A 54 -2.96 1.26 -23.61
CA LYS A 54 -3.02 0.46 -24.85
C LYS A 54 -4.04 -0.69 -24.70
N ASN A 55 -4.64 -1.12 -25.80
CA ASN A 55 -5.54 -2.28 -25.87
C ASN A 55 -6.73 -2.19 -24.90
N TYR A 56 -7.37 -1.03 -24.79
CA TYR A 56 -8.54 -0.81 -23.92
C TYR A 56 -8.28 -1.02 -22.42
N THR A 57 -7.01 -1.13 -22.00
CA THR A 57 -6.63 -1.20 -20.58
C THR A 57 -6.56 0.19 -19.96
N CYS A 58 -6.97 0.32 -18.71
CA CYS A 58 -6.79 1.50 -17.89
C CYS A 58 -5.54 1.36 -17.01
N LYS A 59 -4.90 2.49 -16.68
CA LYS A 59 -3.74 2.54 -15.77
C LYS A 59 -3.99 3.49 -14.62
N ALA A 60 -3.70 3.08 -13.40
CA ALA A 60 -3.76 3.94 -12.23
C ALA A 60 -2.55 3.74 -11.31
N LYS A 61 -2.32 4.73 -10.45
CA LYS A 61 -1.44 4.60 -9.29
C LYS A 61 -2.30 4.65 -8.06
N ILE A 62 -2.24 3.59 -7.25
CA ILE A 62 -3.06 3.43 -6.07
C ILE A 62 -2.21 3.21 -4.83
N CYS A 63 -2.79 3.49 -3.68
CA CYS A 63 -2.26 3.19 -2.38
C CYS A 63 -2.88 1.90 -1.83
N ASN A 64 -2.33 1.39 -0.73
CA ASN A 64 -2.82 0.13 -0.16
C ASN A 64 -4.27 0.22 0.34
N ASP A 65 -4.79 1.44 0.54
CA ASP A 65 -6.19 1.71 0.87
C ASP A 65 -7.17 1.63 -0.31
N GLY A 66 -6.70 1.19 -1.48
CA GLY A 66 -7.51 1.10 -2.70
C GLY A 66 -7.84 2.46 -3.32
N ASN A 67 -7.34 3.56 -2.76
CA ASN A 67 -7.50 4.90 -3.34
C ASN A 67 -6.37 5.24 -4.29
N ASN A 68 -6.66 6.12 -5.22
CA ASN A 68 -5.65 6.70 -6.10
C ASN A 68 -4.69 7.56 -5.27
N VAL A 69 -3.41 7.52 -5.63
CA VAL A 69 -2.37 8.25 -4.90
C VAL A 69 -2.68 9.75 -4.90
N ARG A 70 -2.73 10.34 -3.71
CA ARG A 70 -2.90 11.79 -3.52
C ARG A 70 -1.52 12.41 -3.35
N GLY A 71 -1.03 13.11 -4.38
CA GLY A 71 0.33 13.63 -4.42
C GLY A 71 1.33 12.59 -4.93
N THR A 72 2.44 12.37 -4.20
CA THR A 72 3.55 11.52 -4.67
C THR A 72 3.62 10.17 -3.96
N TRP A 73 3.23 10.10 -2.69
CA TRP A 73 3.46 8.95 -1.80
C TRP A 73 2.19 8.53 -1.07
N CYS A 74 2.14 7.27 -0.64
CA CYS A 74 1.03 6.68 0.10
C CYS A 74 1.19 6.80 1.62
N GLY A 75 1.76 7.91 2.09
CA GLY A 75 1.91 8.18 3.52
C GLY A 75 0.61 8.69 4.13
N LYS A 76 0.35 8.35 5.41
CA LYS A 76 -0.70 9.03 6.20
C LYS A 76 -0.40 10.51 6.44
N GLY A 77 0.86 10.91 6.24
CA GLY A 77 1.33 12.29 6.33
C GLY A 77 2.51 12.53 5.40
N ARG A 78 3.21 13.65 5.61
CA ARG A 78 4.37 14.03 4.79
C ARG A 78 5.47 12.97 4.89
N CYS A 79 6.03 12.61 3.74
CA CYS A 79 7.18 11.72 3.60
C CYS A 79 8.40 12.51 3.15
N ASN A 80 9.57 11.90 3.27
CA ASN A 80 10.77 12.43 2.63
C ASN A 80 10.69 12.31 1.08
N PRO A 81 11.62 12.92 0.32
CA PRO A 81 11.61 12.87 -1.13
C PRO A 81 11.74 11.46 -1.74
N SER A 82 12.22 10.48 -0.98
CA SER A 82 12.32 9.07 -1.41
C SER A 82 11.04 8.28 -1.15
N GLY A 83 10.04 8.88 -0.50
CA GLY A 83 8.79 8.22 -0.13
C GLY A 83 8.88 7.33 1.11
N CYS A 84 9.92 7.50 1.91
CA CYS A 84 10.13 6.77 3.16
C CYS A 84 10.00 7.72 4.36
N HIS A 85 10.03 7.15 5.58
CA HIS A 85 9.90 7.91 6.83
C HIS A 85 8.68 8.84 6.83
N CYS A 86 7.55 8.34 6.36
CA CYS A 86 6.31 9.10 6.34
C CYS A 86 5.79 9.34 7.75
N LYS A 87 5.35 10.57 8.03
CA LYS A 87 4.71 10.90 9.31
C LYS A 87 3.48 10.00 9.50
N LYS A 88 3.45 9.27 10.62
CA LYS A 88 2.42 8.25 10.96
C LYS A 88 2.40 7.00 10.06
N GLY A 89 3.45 6.76 9.26
CA GLY A 89 3.58 5.57 8.41
C GLY A 89 2.73 5.61 7.13
N CYS A 90 2.47 4.44 6.56
CA CYS A 90 1.76 4.29 5.28
C CYS A 90 0.25 4.15 5.45
N LEU A 91 -0.49 4.51 4.40
CA LEU A 91 -1.89 4.15 4.22
C LEU A 91 -1.98 2.63 4.12
N ALA A 92 -2.90 2.04 4.87
CA ALA A 92 -3.09 0.59 4.94
C ALA A 92 -4.54 0.26 4.54
N SER A 93 -4.71 -0.80 3.73
CA SER A 93 -5.94 -1.61 3.69
C SER A 93 -5.66 -2.95 3.01
N GLY A 94 -6.42 -3.98 3.41
CA GLY A 94 -6.38 -5.30 2.80
C GLY A 94 -5.02 -6.02 2.85
N ALA A 95 -4.95 -7.16 2.15
CA ALA A 95 -3.71 -7.92 1.95
C ALA A 95 -2.82 -7.28 0.87
N SER A 96 -3.43 -6.64 -0.14
CA SER A 96 -2.73 -5.95 -1.22
C SER A 96 -3.52 -4.73 -1.72
N ALA A 97 -2.83 -3.80 -2.37
CA ALA A 97 -3.45 -2.61 -2.96
C ALA A 97 -4.49 -2.97 -4.04
N ILE A 98 -4.26 -4.05 -4.78
CA ILE A 98 -5.18 -4.54 -5.81
C ILE A 98 -6.47 -5.04 -5.17
N ASP A 99 -6.36 -5.83 -4.10
CA ASP A 99 -7.54 -6.35 -3.40
C ASP A 99 -8.37 -5.22 -2.82
N SER A 100 -7.72 -4.27 -2.13
CA SER A 100 -8.36 -3.07 -1.60
C SER A 100 -9.02 -2.23 -2.69
N PHE A 101 -8.41 -2.11 -3.87
CA PHE A 101 -9.00 -1.39 -5.00
C PHE A 101 -10.25 -2.08 -5.52
N ARG A 102 -10.21 -3.41 -5.71
CA ARG A 102 -11.36 -4.18 -6.20
C ARG A 102 -12.50 -4.19 -5.19
N GLU A 103 -12.19 -4.34 -3.91
CA GLU A 103 -13.16 -4.30 -2.82
C GLU A 103 -13.85 -2.94 -2.77
N LYS A 104 -13.06 -1.86 -2.81
CA LYS A 104 -13.56 -0.49 -2.71
C LYS A 104 -14.43 -0.08 -3.89
N HIS A 105 -14.01 -0.42 -5.10
CA HIS A 105 -14.67 0.02 -6.33
C HIS A 105 -15.64 -1.02 -6.89
N GLY A 106 -15.85 -2.13 -6.20
CA GLY A 106 -16.76 -3.21 -6.60
C GLY A 106 -16.14 -4.20 -7.57
N PHE A 107 -16.07 -5.47 -7.17
CA PHE A 107 -15.42 -6.55 -7.94
C PHE A 107 -15.99 -6.73 -9.36
N PHE A 108 -17.29 -6.53 -9.54
CA PHE A 108 -17.99 -6.74 -10.82
C PHE A 108 -17.74 -5.63 -11.85
N ASN A 109 -17.14 -4.52 -11.45
CA ASN A 109 -16.84 -3.41 -12.35
C ASN A 109 -15.62 -3.67 -13.23
N PHE A 110 -14.83 -4.71 -12.92
CA PHE A 110 -13.58 -5.01 -13.58
C PHE A 110 -13.55 -6.46 -14.09
N ILE A 111 -13.08 -6.64 -15.32
CA ILE A 111 -12.71 -7.97 -15.86
C ILE A 111 -11.38 -8.39 -15.25
N TYR A 112 -10.47 -7.43 -15.12
CA TYR A 112 -9.11 -7.66 -14.64
C TYR A 112 -8.61 -6.45 -13.84
N VAL A 113 -7.85 -6.73 -12.78
CA VAL A 113 -7.02 -5.75 -12.08
C VAL A 113 -5.71 -6.44 -11.71
N GLY A 114 -4.58 -5.83 -12.08
CA GLY A 114 -3.26 -6.39 -11.81
C GLY A 114 -2.17 -5.33 -11.81
N HIS A 115 -0.93 -5.76 -11.59
CA HIS A 115 0.23 -4.86 -11.67
C HIS A 115 0.49 -4.42 -13.11
N ASN A 116 0.89 -3.15 -13.29
CA ASN A 116 1.12 -2.58 -14.62
C ASN A 116 2.43 -3.01 -15.28
#